data_AF-A0ABC9QMJ7-F1
#
_entry.id   AF-A0ABC9QMJ7-F1
#
_cell.length_a   1.000
_cell.length_b   1.000
_cell.length_c   1.000
_cell.angle_alpha   90.00
_cell.angle_beta   90.00
_cell.angle_gamma   90.00
#
_symmetry.space_group_name_H-M   'P 1'
#
loop_
_entity.id
_entity.type
_entity.pdbx_description
1 polymer ?
#
loop_
_entity_poly.entity_id
_entity_poly.type
_entity_poly.pdbx_seq_one_letter_code
_entity_poly.pdbx_strand_id
1 'polypeptide(L)'
;MCQEKHTHTHSQKHLKAVCNRLSRTIGHLSAIKRMVENDKDCSEILIQLAAVKAEVNNTAKVVLKEHLAHCMVHAVEENDIQSIEELNKAIDMFMK
;
A
#
# COMPACT_ATOMS: atom_id res chain seq x y z
N MET A 1 17.67 0.54 -15.67
CA MET A 1 16.70 0.27 -16.76
C MET A 1 15.94 -0.97 -16.32
N CYS A 2 14.61 -1.00 -16.15
CA CYS A 2 13.56 -0.43 -16.99
C CYS A 2 12.46 0.26 -16.16
N GLN A 3 11.95 1.37 -16.67
CA GLN A 3 10.69 1.98 -16.26
C GLN A 3 9.62 1.51 -17.25
N GLU A 4 8.71 0.63 -16.83
CA GLU A 4 7.46 0.40 -17.56
C GLU A 4 6.41 1.32 -16.94
N LYS A 5 6.19 2.47 -17.59
CA LYS A 5 5.13 3.41 -17.24
C LYS A 5 3.83 2.85 -17.80
N HIS A 6 3.08 2.13 -16.96
CA HIS A 6 1.67 1.85 -17.20
C HIS A 6 0.93 3.18 -17.49
N THR A 7 0.43 3.35 -18.72
CA THR A 7 -0.21 4.59 -19.20
C THR A 7 -1.66 4.68 -18.77
N HIS A 8 -1.93 4.89 -17.48
CA HIS A 8 -3.25 5.33 -17.03
C HIS A 8 -3.15 6.39 -15.94
N THR A 9 -4.01 7.40 -16.04
CA THR A 9 -4.01 8.53 -15.10
C THR A 9 -4.77 8.13 -13.85
N HIS A 10 -4.06 7.79 -12.77
CA HIS A 10 -4.71 7.69 -11.46
C HIS A 10 -5.32 9.03 -11.09
N SER A 11 -6.53 9.00 -10.52
CA SER A 11 -7.16 10.22 -10.02
C SER A 11 -6.23 10.91 -9.03
N GLN A 12 -5.92 12.19 -9.26
CA GLN A 12 -5.13 13.02 -8.34
C GLN A 12 -5.68 12.97 -6.89
N LYS A 13 -7.00 12.77 -6.76
CA LYS A 13 -7.68 12.59 -5.48
C LYS A 13 -7.28 11.27 -4.79
N HIS A 14 -7.16 10.17 -5.53
CA HIS A 14 -6.75 8.87 -5.00
C HIS A 14 -5.29 8.91 -4.53
N LEU A 15 -4.39 9.41 -5.38
CA LEU A 15 -2.96 9.56 -5.04
C LEU A 15 -2.78 10.39 -3.76
N LYS A 16 -3.47 11.53 -3.66
CA LYS A 16 -3.44 12.36 -2.45
C LYS A 16 -3.98 11.61 -1.21
N ALA A 17 -5.04 10.81 -1.36
CA ALA A 17 -5.59 10.03 -0.25
C ALA A 17 -4.61 8.95 0.24
N VAL A 18 -3.92 8.27 -0.68
CA VAL A 18 -2.87 7.27 -0.35
C VAL A 18 -1.69 7.96 0.33
N CYS A 19 -1.18 9.06 -0.22
CA CYS A 19 -0.11 9.84 0.40
C CYS A 19 -0.48 10.27 1.83
N ASN A 20 -1.69 10.78 2.05
CA ASN A 20 -2.15 11.17 3.37
C ASN A 20 -2.22 9.99 4.36
N ARG A 21 -2.57 8.78 3.89
CA ARG A 21 -2.56 7.58 4.74
C ARG A 21 -1.13 7.21 5.13
N LEU A 22 -0.23 7.16 4.15
CA LEU A 22 1.19 6.88 4.39
C LEU A 22 1.82 7.89 5.35
N SER A 23 1.54 9.19 5.20
CA SER A 23 2.04 10.22 6.11
C SER A 23 1.61 10.00 7.56
N ARG A 24 0.37 9.54 7.80
CA ARG A 24 -0.10 9.20 9.16
C ARG A 24 0.66 8.00 9.72
N THR A 25 0.79 6.94 8.93
CA THR A 25 1.52 5.73 9.35
C THR A 25 3.00 6.02 9.63
N ILE A 26 3.64 6.91 8.87
CA ILE A 26 5.01 7.40 9.16
C ILE A 26 5.06 8.14 10.50
N GLY A 27 4.06 8.96 10.81
CA GLY A 27 3.92 9.61 12.10
C GLY A 27 3.80 8.61 13.25
N HIS A 28 2.99 7.56 13.09
CA HIS A 28 2.85 6.49 14.08
C HIS A 28 4.16 5.71 14.29
N LEU A 29 4.85 5.33 13.21
CA LEU A 29 6.17 4.72 13.29
C LEU A 29 7.20 5.60 14.02
N SER A 30 7.15 6.91 13.78
CA SER A 30 8.01 7.87 14.48
C SER A 30 7.71 7.94 15.97
N ALA A 31 6.44 7.80 16.37
CA ALA A 31 6.05 7.70 17.78
C ALA A 31 6.54 6.39 18.42
N ILE A 32 6.43 5.26 17.72
CA ILE A 32 6.96 3.97 18.19
C ILE A 32 8.48 4.03 18.37
N LYS A 33 9.20 4.66 17.43
CA LYS A 33 10.64 4.90 17.57
C LYS A 33 10.96 5.61 18.89
N ARG A 34 10.20 6.66 19.23
CA ARG A 34 10.35 7.37 20.51
C ARG A 34 10.02 6.47 21.70
N MET A 35 9.05 5.55 21.59
CA MET A 35 8.78 4.59 22.67
C MET A 35 10.00 3.70 22.94
N VAL A 36 10.66 3.22 21.89
CA VAL A 36 11.91 2.43 21.99
C VAL A 36 13.02 3.27 22.61
N GLU A 37 13.23 4.49 22.14
CA GLU A 37 14.27 5.40 22.67
C GLU A 37 14.05 5.76 24.15
N ASN A 38 12.81 5.71 24.63
CA ASN A 38 12.44 5.97 26.01
C ASN A 38 12.27 4.71 26.87
N ASP A 39 12.77 3.56 26.41
CA ASP A 39 12.74 2.27 27.12
C ASP A 39 11.33 1.87 27.62
N LYS A 40 10.32 2.07 26.75
CA LYS A 40 8.94 1.66 27.03
C LYS A 40 8.79 0.14 26.99
N ASP A 41 7.73 -0.35 27.63
CA ASP A 41 7.44 -1.78 27.72
C ASP A 41 7.33 -2.43 26.32
N CYS A 42 8.00 -3.57 26.16
CA CYS A 42 8.04 -4.31 24.91
C CYS A 42 6.64 -4.69 24.41
N SER A 43 5.72 -5.02 25.31
CA SER A 43 4.33 -5.39 24.97
C SER A 43 3.57 -4.20 24.40
N GLU A 44 3.74 -3.01 24.98
CA GLU A 44 3.15 -1.78 24.44
C GLU A 44 3.69 -1.45 23.05
N ILE A 45 5.00 -1.59 22.85
CA ILE A 45 5.64 -1.40 21.54
C ILE A 45 5.07 -2.39 20.51
N LEU A 46 4.93 -3.66 20.87
CA LEU A 46 4.36 -4.68 19.99
C LEU A 46 2.91 -4.38 19.60
N ILE A 47 2.09 -3.89 20.53
CA ILE A 47 0.71 -3.47 20.25
C ILE A 47 0.68 -2.33 19.23
N GLN A 48 1.55 -1.33 19.38
CA GLN A 48 1.61 -0.21 18.43
C GLN A 48 2.13 -0.64 17.06
N LEU A 49 3.13 -1.53 17.01
CA LEU A 49 3.62 -2.12 15.77
C LEU A 49 2.52 -2.92 15.04
N ALA A 50 1.69 -3.65 15.78
CA ALA A 50 0.54 -4.35 15.21
C ALA A 50 -0.50 -3.37 14.62
N ALA A 51 -0.74 -2.23 15.27
CA ALA A 51 -1.61 -1.18 14.74
C ALA A 51 -1.06 -0.61 13.42
N VAL A 52 0.24 -0.29 13.37
CA VAL A 52 0.91 0.16 12.13
C VAL A 52 0.80 -0.88 11.02
N LYS A 53 1.04 -2.16 11.32
CA LYS A 53 0.87 -3.26 10.34
C LYS A 53 -0.55 -3.26 9.75
N ALA A 54 -1.57 -3.09 10.59
CA ALA A 54 -2.96 -3.02 10.14
C ALA A 54 -3.24 -1.79 9.25
N GLU A 55 -2.66 -0.63 9.56
CA GLU A 55 -2.78 0.59 8.74
C GLU A 55 -2.13 0.45 7.37
N VAL A 56 -0.92 -0.14 7.32
CA VAL A 56 -0.23 -0.44 6.06
C VAL A 56 -1.08 -1.38 5.21
N ASN A 57 -1.59 -2.45 5.80
CA ASN A 57 -2.47 -3.41 5.10
C ASN A 57 -3.75 -2.74 4.57
N ASN A 58 -4.35 -1.84 5.34
CA ASN A 58 -5.53 -1.09 4.90
C ASN A 58 -5.20 -0.12 3.76
N THR A 59 -4.01 0.48 3.75
CA THR A 59 -3.57 1.37 2.66
C THR A 59 -3.32 0.58 1.39
N ALA A 60 -2.64 -0.57 1.49
CA ALA A 60 -2.43 -1.48 0.36
C ALA A 60 -3.75 -1.96 -0.26
N LYS A 61 -4.75 -2.32 0.55
CA LYS A 61 -6.10 -2.67 0.07
C LYS A 61 -6.76 -1.55 -0.74
N VAL A 62 -6.56 -0.30 -0.35
CA VAL A 62 -7.12 0.86 -1.08
C VAL A 62 -6.44 1.03 -2.44
N VAL A 63 -5.12 0.90 -2.49
CA VAL A 63 -4.35 0.95 -3.74
C VAL A 63 -4.79 -0.18 -4.68
N LEU A 64 -4.89 -1.41 -4.16
CA LEU A 64 -5.32 -2.57 -4.94
C LEU A 64 -6.72 -2.38 -5.53
N LYS A 65 -7.69 -1.92 -4.73
CA LYS A 65 -9.06 -1.70 -5.20
C LYS A 65 -9.15 -0.68 -6.34
N GLU A 66 -8.39 0.40 -6.26
CA GLU A 66 -8.34 1.40 -7.33
C GLU A 66 -7.72 0.80 -8.61
N HIS A 67 -6.63 0.06 -8.45
CA HIS A 67 -5.95 -0.57 -9.58
C HIS A 67 -6.85 -1.60 -10.27
N LEU A 68 -7.59 -2.41 -9.50
CA LEU A 68 -8.61 -3.33 -10.04
C LEU A 68 -9.71 -2.58 -10.79
N ALA A 69 -10.23 -1.48 -10.25
CA ALA A 69 -11.35 -0.75 -10.83
C ALA A 69 -10.99 0.02 -12.11
N HIS A 70 -9.74 0.49 -12.24
CA HIS A 70 -9.33 1.36 -13.35
C HIS A 70 -8.43 0.68 -14.38
N CYS A 71 -7.64 -0.31 -13.99
CA CYS A 71 -6.56 -0.85 -14.82
C CYS A 71 -6.92 -2.20 -15.42
N MET A 72 -7.64 -3.05 -14.67
CA MET A 72 -8.01 -4.38 -15.17
C MET A 72 -9.10 -4.34 -16.23
N VAL A 73 -9.99 -3.34 -16.20
CA VAL A 73 -11.06 -3.22 -17.21
C VAL A 73 -10.44 -3.08 -18.60
N HIS A 74 -9.44 -2.19 -18.76
CA HIS A 74 -8.75 -2.00 -20.02
C HIS A 74 -7.83 -3.16 -20.40
N ALA A 75 -7.11 -3.76 -19.44
CA ALA A 75 -6.27 -4.92 -19.72
C ALA A 75 -7.09 -6.11 -20.27
N VAL A 76 -8.32 -6.30 -19.80
CA VAL A 76 -9.23 -7.33 -20.33
C VAL A 76 -9.74 -6.97 -21.73
N GLU A 77 -10.08 -5.70 -21.98
CA GLU A 77 -10.49 -5.22 -23.31
C GLU A 77 -9.37 -5.36 -24.36
N GLU A 78 -8.12 -5.14 -23.95
CA GLU A 78 -6.94 -5.17 -24.82
C GLU A 78 -6.26 -6.55 -24.91
N ASN A 79 -6.79 -7.58 -24.22
CA ASN A 79 -6.15 -8.90 -24.05
C ASN A 79 -4.70 -8.83 -23.52
N ASP A 80 -4.43 -7.86 -22.66
CA ASP A 80 -3.13 -7.70 -22.01
C ASP A 80 -2.99 -8.64 -20.80
N ILE A 81 -2.64 -9.89 -21.11
CA ILE A 81 -2.42 -10.95 -20.12
C ILE A 81 -1.23 -10.62 -19.20
N GLN A 82 -0.23 -9.88 -19.69
CA GLN A 82 0.96 -9.54 -18.92
C GLN A 82 0.63 -8.63 -17.73
N SER A 83 -0.18 -7.60 -17.96
CA SER A 83 -0.68 -6.73 -16.89
C SER A 83 -1.45 -7.50 -15.79
N ILE A 84 -2.19 -8.54 -16.17
CA ILE A 84 -2.91 -9.41 -15.24
C ILE A 84 -1.94 -10.25 -14.40
N GLU A 85 -0.90 -10.82 -15.01
CA GLU A 85 0.13 -11.59 -14.31
C GLU A 85 0.94 -10.73 -13.32
N GLU A 86 1.30 -9.51 -13.71
CA GLU A 86 1.99 -8.55 -12.84
C GLU A 86 1.16 -8.21 -11.60
N LEU A 87 -0.14 -8.02 -11.78
CA LEU A 87 -1.05 -7.76 -10.68
C LEU A 87 -1.22 -8.97 -9.76
N ASN A 88 -1.37 -10.18 -10.32
CA ASN A 88 -1.43 -11.41 -9.51
C ASN A 88 -0.18 -11.58 -8.66
N LYS A 89 1.00 -11.28 -9.22
CA LYS A 89 2.26 -11.30 -8.47
C LYS A 89 2.27 -10.29 -7.32
N ALA A 90 1.75 -9.08 -7.54
CA ALA A 90 1.62 -8.07 -6.49
C ALA A 90 0.65 -8.51 -5.38
N ILE A 91 -0.47 -9.15 -5.73
CA ILE A 91 -1.45 -9.70 -4.79
C ILE A 91 -0.81 -10.83 -3.97
N ASP A 92 -0.08 -11.75 -4.59
CA ASP A 92 0.60 -12.85 -3.90
C ASP A 92 1.65 -12.35 -2.90
N MET A 93 2.36 -11.27 -3.23
CA MET A 93 3.28 -10.63 -2.29
C MET A 93 2.54 -9.95 -1.13
N PHE A 94 1.34 -9.44 -1.36
CA PHE A 94 0.53 -8.77 -0.35
C PHE A 94 -0.18 -9.75 0.60
N MET A 95 -0.56 -10.94 0.13
CA MET A 95 -1.26 -11.94 0.95
C MET A 95 -0.34 -12.82 1.81
N LYS A 96 0.97 -12.71 1.62
CA LYS A 96 1.99 -13.35 2.48
C LYS A 96 2.16 -12.59 3.79
#